data_AF-A0A7J3VUQ8-F1
#
_entry.id   AF-A0A7J3VUQ8-F1
#
_cell.length_a   1.000
_cell.length_b   1.000
_cell.length_c   1.000
_cell.angle_alpha   90.00
_cell.angle_beta   90.00
_cell.angle_gamma   90.00
#
_symmetry.space_group_name_H-M   'P 1'
#
loop_
_entity.id
_entity.type
_entity.pdbx_description
1 polymer ?
#
loop_
_entity_poly.entity_id
_entity_poly.type
_entity_poly.pdbx_seq_one_letter_code
_entity_poly.pdbx_strand_id
1 'polypeptide(L)'
;MALLLVLSLLTGLLILLFDGLLWFDNPKNGHAYSLFVFSAVQLILLLGVVMGRKWAGKAVPYWAASYLVMLLLNPLTGPSIGVQPSEFAAYLFGLTPISSFNSVSCPFLCPPFAVSYLVLTIIQPILLIVSRRAVRRMG
;
A
#
# COMPACT_ATOMS: atom_id res chain seq x y z
N MET A 1 2.81 -0.54 17.65
CA MET A 1 1.82 0.16 16.80
C MET A 1 2.49 1.25 15.97
N ALA A 2 3.10 2.27 16.58
CA ALA A 2 3.81 3.34 15.83
C ALA A 2 4.86 2.79 14.86
N LEU A 3 5.72 1.87 15.30
CA LEU A 3 6.71 1.22 14.43
C LEU A 3 6.09 0.56 13.18
N LEU A 4 4.94 -0.13 13.33
CA LEU A 4 4.25 -0.77 12.21
C LEU A 4 3.66 0.25 11.24
N LEU A 5 3.17 1.40 11.75
CA LEU A 5 2.75 2.52 10.90
C LEU A 5 3.93 3.14 10.15
N VAL A 6 5.09 3.30 10.79
CA VAL A 6 6.32 3.78 10.12
C VAL A 6 6.72 2.82 9.00
N LEU A 7 6.80 1.52 9.28
CA LEU A 7 7.16 0.52 8.27
C LEU A 7 6.15 0.50 7.10
N SER A 8 4.86 0.56 7.41
CA SER A 8 3.80 0.63 6.41
C SER A 8 3.87 1.90 5.56
N LEU A 9 4.16 3.06 6.18
CA LEU A 9 4.32 4.33 5.47
C LEU A 9 5.56 4.33 4.56
N LEU A 10 6.71 3.91 5.08
CA LEU A 10 7.96 3.83 4.30
C LEU A 10 7.81 2.88 3.11
N THR A 11 7.17 1.74 3.30
CA THR A 11 6.93 0.78 2.22
C THR A 11 5.99 1.36 1.16
N GLY A 12 4.93 2.07 1.57
CA GLY A 12 4.03 2.77 0.66
C GLY A 12 4.74 3.87 -0.15
N LEU A 13 5.62 4.65 0.49
CA LEU A 13 6.43 5.67 -0.18
C LEU A 13 7.43 5.07 -1.17
N LEU A 14 8.05 3.92 -0.84
CA LEU A 14 8.92 3.21 -1.78
C LEU A 14 8.15 2.76 -3.02
N ILE A 15 6.94 2.22 -2.87
CA ILE A 15 6.09 1.89 -4.02
C ILE A 15 5.79 3.15 -4.83
N LEU A 16 5.36 4.23 -4.18
CA LEU A 16 5.04 5.49 -4.83
C LEU A 16 6.23 6.06 -5.62
N LEU A 17 7.46 5.96 -5.11
CA LEU A 17 8.66 6.53 -5.75
C LEU A 17 9.15 5.72 -6.94
N PHE A 18 8.99 4.39 -6.91
CA PHE A 18 9.61 3.51 -7.90
C PHE A 18 8.63 2.90 -8.91
N ASP A 19 7.33 2.88 -8.63
CA ASP A 19 6.33 2.27 -9.51
C ASP A 19 6.00 3.21 -10.68
N GLY A 20 6.75 3.04 -11.77
CA GLY A 20 6.53 3.78 -13.02
C GLY A 20 5.18 3.47 -13.69
N LEU A 21 4.55 2.35 -13.35
CA LEU A 21 3.24 1.94 -13.87
C LEU A 21 2.13 2.86 -13.30
N LEU A 22 2.29 3.31 -12.05
CA LEU A 22 1.43 4.32 -11.41
C LEU A 22 1.50 5.70 -12.05
N TRP A 23 2.68 6.13 -12.50
CA TRP A 23 2.93 7.51 -12.96
C TRP A 23 2.87 7.67 -14.47
N PHE A 24 3.39 6.71 -15.23
CA PHE A 24 3.67 6.87 -16.66
C PHE A 24 2.73 6.06 -17.54
N ASP A 25 2.39 4.82 -17.17
CA ASP A 25 1.54 3.97 -18.01
C ASP A 25 0.04 4.19 -17.79
N ASN A 26 -0.39 4.72 -16.63
CA ASN A 26 -1.80 4.99 -16.36
C ASN A 26 -2.10 6.33 -15.65
N PRO A 27 -1.70 7.48 -16.23
CA PRO A 27 -1.99 8.80 -15.65
C PRO A 27 -3.49 9.15 -15.63
N LYS A 28 -4.32 8.49 -16.45
CA LYS A 28 -5.76 8.82 -16.60
C LYS A 28 -6.64 8.29 -15.47
N ASN A 29 -6.30 7.16 -14.85
CA ASN A 29 -7.17 6.54 -13.82
C ASN A 29 -6.80 6.96 -12.39
N GLY A 30 -5.80 7.82 -12.22
CA GLY A 30 -5.46 8.40 -10.92
C GLY A 30 -4.96 7.41 -9.87
N HIS A 31 -4.41 6.27 -10.31
CA HIS A 31 -3.98 5.19 -9.43
C HIS A 31 -2.87 5.65 -8.45
N ALA A 32 -1.95 6.50 -8.90
CA ALA A 32 -0.94 7.16 -8.05
C ALA A 32 -1.55 8.03 -6.92
N TYR A 33 -2.66 8.72 -7.19
CA TYR A 33 -3.33 9.56 -6.19
C TYR A 33 -3.88 8.73 -5.03
N SER A 34 -4.30 7.49 -5.29
CA SER A 34 -4.80 6.61 -4.24
C SER A 34 -3.71 6.29 -3.21
N LEU A 35 -2.51 5.90 -3.65
CA LEU A 35 -1.35 5.63 -2.80
C LEU A 35 -0.86 6.88 -2.06
N PHE A 36 -0.97 8.05 -2.68
CA PHE A 36 -0.71 9.32 -2.00
C PHE A 36 -1.68 9.56 -0.85
N VAL A 37 -2.99 9.38 -1.07
CA VAL A 37 -4.01 9.48 -0.03
C VAL A 37 -3.79 8.45 1.08
N PHE A 38 -3.44 7.20 0.73
CA PHE A 38 -3.11 6.17 1.72
C PHE A 38 -1.93 6.58 2.59
N SER A 39 -0.89 7.15 2.00
CA SER A 39 0.31 7.63 2.70
C SER A 39 -0.01 8.82 3.62
N ALA A 40 -0.83 9.77 3.14
CA ALA A 40 -1.25 10.92 3.93
C ALA A 40 -2.06 10.52 5.17
N VAL A 41 -3.03 9.62 5.02
CA VAL A 41 -3.83 9.13 6.16
C VAL A 41 -2.96 8.35 7.15
N GLN A 42 -2.02 7.52 6.67
CA GLN A 42 -1.06 6.85 7.54
C GLN A 42 -0.19 7.82 8.34
N LEU A 43 0.28 8.90 7.72
CA LEU A 43 1.05 9.94 8.39
C LEU A 43 0.21 10.62 9.49
N ILE A 44 -1.05 10.98 9.20
CA ILE A 44 -1.96 11.57 10.18
C ILE A 44 -2.17 10.63 11.38
N LEU A 45 -2.38 9.33 11.12
CA LEU A 45 -2.54 8.33 12.18
C LEU A 45 -1.26 8.15 12.99
N LEU A 46 -0.10 8.12 12.32
CA LEU A 46 1.21 8.04 12.98
C LEU A 46 1.43 9.23 13.91
N LEU A 47 1.23 10.45 13.42
CA LEU A 47 1.34 11.67 14.21
C LEU A 47 0.40 11.64 15.41
N GLY A 48 -0.87 11.27 15.19
CA GLY A 48 -1.84 11.13 16.27
C GLY A 48 -1.41 10.10 17.33
N VAL A 49 -0.85 8.95 16.92
CA VAL A 49 -0.34 7.92 17.82
C VAL A 49 0.89 8.40 18.60
N VAL A 50 1.84 9.04 17.93
CA VAL A 50 3.08 9.57 18.55
C VAL A 50 2.74 10.68 19.54
N MET A 51 1.76 11.53 19.23
CA MET A 51 1.26 12.59 20.13
C MET A 51 0.34 12.06 21.24
N GLY A 52 0.17 10.73 21.39
CA GLY A 52 -0.66 10.14 22.43
C GLY A 52 -2.17 10.41 22.29
N ARG A 53 -2.65 10.76 21.09
CA ARG A 53 -4.07 11.05 20.85
C ARG A 53 -4.87 9.74 20.81
N LYS A 54 -5.79 9.57 21.77
CA LYS A 54 -6.64 8.37 21.89
C LYS A 54 -7.45 8.04 20.62
N TRP A 55 -7.90 9.06 19.88
CA TRP A 55 -8.66 8.86 18.64
C TRP A 55 -7.84 8.15 17.56
N ALA A 56 -6.54 8.43 17.47
CA ALA A 56 -5.68 7.85 16.45
C ALA A 56 -5.50 6.35 16.70
N GLY A 57 -5.25 5.95 17.94
CA GLY A 57 -5.19 4.54 18.32
C GLY A 57 -6.49 3.77 18.01
N LYS A 58 -7.65 4.41 18.17
CA LYS A 58 -8.95 3.83 17.81
C LYS A 58 -9.17 3.73 16.29
N ALA A 59 -8.62 4.66 15.51
CA ALA A 59 -8.77 4.69 14.05
C ALA A 59 -7.84 3.71 13.31
N VAL A 60 -6.64 3.44 13.85
CA VAL A 60 -5.65 2.51 13.27
C VAL A 60 -6.21 1.13 12.88
N PRO A 61 -7.01 0.41 13.70
CA PRO A 61 -7.54 -0.89 13.30
C PRO A 61 -8.51 -0.81 12.11
N TYR A 62 -9.35 0.22 12.04
CA TYR A 62 -10.25 0.41 10.90
C TYR A 62 -9.45 0.68 9.63
N TRP A 63 -8.47 1.58 9.73
CA TRP A 63 -7.58 1.89 8.61
C TRP A 63 -6.79 0.67 8.13
N ALA A 64 -6.19 -0.10 9.03
CA ALA A 64 -5.44 -1.30 8.68
C ALA A 64 -6.32 -2.34 7.97
N ALA A 65 -7.58 -2.51 8.41
CA ALA A 65 -8.53 -3.40 7.75
C ALA A 65 -8.91 -2.91 6.34
N SER A 66 -9.26 -1.63 6.20
CA SER A 66 -9.57 -1.03 4.90
C SER A 66 -8.39 -1.13 3.94
N TYR A 67 -7.17 -0.85 4.41
CA TYR A 67 -5.98 -0.91 3.59
C TYR A 67 -5.66 -2.36 3.15
N LEU A 68 -5.83 -3.34 4.05
CA LEU A 68 -5.68 -4.75 3.70
C LEU A 68 -6.68 -5.17 2.60
N VAL A 69 -7.95 -4.80 2.73
CA VAL A 69 -8.97 -5.10 1.70
C VAL A 69 -8.56 -4.48 0.36
N MET A 70 -8.11 -3.24 0.36
CA MET A 70 -7.68 -2.56 -0.87
C MET A 70 -6.47 -3.22 -1.52
N LEU A 71 -5.48 -3.66 -0.73
CA LEU A 71 -4.36 -4.46 -1.23
C LEU A 71 -4.84 -5.80 -1.81
N LEU A 72 -5.81 -6.47 -1.19
CA LEU A 72 -6.30 -7.74 -1.72
C LEU A 72 -7.14 -7.58 -2.99
N LEU A 73 -7.82 -6.43 -3.16
CA LEU A 73 -8.64 -6.13 -4.33
C LEU A 73 -7.87 -5.45 -5.46
N ASN A 74 -6.65 -4.95 -5.22
CA ASN A 74 -5.83 -4.32 -6.25
C ASN A 74 -5.68 -5.17 -7.52
N PRO A 75 -5.52 -6.52 -7.45
CA PRO A 75 -5.51 -7.37 -8.63
C PRO A 75 -6.74 -7.29 -9.54
N LEU A 76 -7.91 -7.03 -8.96
CA LEU A 76 -9.16 -6.90 -9.70
C LEU A 76 -9.23 -5.59 -10.50
N THR A 77 -8.29 -4.66 -10.28
CA THR A 77 -8.19 -3.42 -11.05
C THR A 77 -7.35 -3.58 -12.31
N GLY A 78 -6.65 -4.71 -12.51
CA GLY A 78 -5.88 -5.02 -13.72
C GLY A 78 -6.63 -4.79 -15.05
N PRO A 79 -7.92 -5.18 -15.18
CA PRO A 79 -8.68 -4.94 -16.40
C PRO A 79 -8.81 -3.46 -16.77
N SER A 80 -8.73 -2.54 -15.79
CA SER A 80 -8.80 -1.09 -16.04
C SER A 80 -7.56 -0.53 -16.76
N ILE A 81 -6.49 -1.33 -16.86
CA ILE A 81 -5.26 -1.03 -17.59
C ILE A 81 -4.98 -2.03 -18.72
N GLY A 82 -5.99 -2.82 -19.11
CA GLY A 82 -5.87 -3.78 -20.21
C GLY A 82 -5.04 -5.03 -19.88
N VAL A 83 -4.80 -5.31 -18.60
CA VAL A 83 -4.05 -6.48 -18.11
C VAL A 83 -5.01 -7.46 -17.45
N GLN A 84 -4.85 -8.77 -17.64
CA GLN A 84 -5.71 -9.73 -16.94
C GLN A 84 -5.45 -9.69 -15.42
N PRO A 85 -6.46 -9.93 -14.56
CA PRO A 85 -6.27 -9.94 -13.12
C PRO A 85 -5.16 -10.90 -12.64
N SER A 86 -4.99 -12.03 -13.32
CA SER A 86 -3.95 -13.02 -13.06
C SER A 86 -2.54 -12.50 -13.39
N GLU A 87 -2.38 -11.80 -14.51
CA GLU A 87 -1.12 -11.19 -14.94
C GLU A 87 -0.73 -10.03 -14.02
N PHE A 88 -1.70 -9.19 -13.64
CA PHE A 88 -1.47 -8.12 -12.70
C PHE A 88 -1.22 -8.64 -11.27
N ALA A 89 -1.89 -9.73 -10.86
CA ALA A 89 -1.56 -10.41 -9.61
C ALA A 89 -0.11 -10.94 -9.64
N ALA A 90 0.26 -11.66 -10.70
CA ALA A 90 1.60 -12.19 -10.87
C ALA A 90 2.67 -11.08 -10.90
N TYR A 91 2.35 -9.92 -11.46
CA TYR A 91 3.18 -8.72 -11.38
C TYR A 91 3.33 -8.16 -9.98
N LEU A 92 2.22 -7.98 -9.25
CA LEU A 92 2.23 -7.50 -7.87
C LEU A 92 3.02 -8.44 -6.94
N PHE A 93 3.00 -9.75 -7.23
CA PHE A 93 3.80 -10.76 -6.53
C PHE A 93 5.19 -10.98 -7.15
N GLY A 94 5.56 -10.24 -8.20
CA GLY A 94 6.84 -10.32 -8.92
C GLY A 94 7.18 -11.68 -9.50
N LEU A 95 6.15 -12.48 -9.79
CA LEU A 95 6.26 -13.76 -10.49
C LEU A 95 6.46 -13.56 -12.00
N THR A 96 5.95 -12.47 -12.57
CA THR A 96 6.09 -12.14 -13.99
C THR A 96 6.29 -10.64 -14.20
N PRO A 97 7.26 -10.21 -15.01
CA PRO A 97 7.35 -8.80 -15.41
C PRO A 97 6.17 -8.46 -16.33
N ILE A 98 5.47 -7.34 -16.08
CA ILE A 98 4.61 -6.73 -17.11
C ILE A 98 5.55 -6.03 -18.07
N SER A 99 5.72 -6.59 -19.27
CA SER A 99 6.34 -5.85 -20.36
C SER A 99 5.39 -4.74 -20.79
N SER A 100 5.70 -3.50 -20.46
CA SER A 100 5.04 -2.38 -21.11
C SER A 100 5.48 -2.34 -22.58
N PHE A 101 4.55 -2.03 -23.47
CA PHE A 101 4.82 -1.98 -24.92
C PHE A 101 5.78 -0.85 -25.34
N ASN A 102 6.23 0.00 -24.40
CA ASN A 102 7.12 1.13 -24.67
C ASN A 102 8.28 1.15 -23.68
N SER A 103 9.49 1.31 -24.20
CA SER A 103 10.79 1.36 -23.52
C SER A 103 10.98 2.47 -22.46
N VAL A 104 9.90 3.10 -22.00
CA VAL A 104 9.88 4.29 -21.15
C VAL A 104 9.33 4.00 -19.73
N SER A 105 8.74 2.84 -19.49
CA SER A 105 7.92 2.62 -18.27
C SER A 105 8.67 2.38 -16.97
N CYS A 106 10.00 2.23 -16.99
CA CYS A 106 10.83 2.15 -15.78
C CYS A 106 12.22 2.76 -16.06
N PRO A 107 12.42 4.09 -15.89
CA PRO A 107 13.73 4.72 -16.12
C PRO A 107 14.81 4.28 -15.13
N PHE A 108 14.42 3.66 -14.00
CA PHE A 108 15.33 3.06 -13.04
C PHE A 108 14.81 1.66 -12.68
N LEU A 109 15.48 0.61 -13.20
CA LEU A 109 15.44 -0.78 -12.71
C LEU A 109 14.16 -1.13 -11.94
N CYS A 110 13.08 -1.60 -12.59
CA CYS A 110 11.83 -1.93 -11.89
C CYS A 110 12.16 -2.86 -10.70
N PRO A 111 12.17 -2.37 -9.44
CA PRO A 111 12.46 -3.25 -8.33
C PRO A 111 11.27 -4.21 -8.22
N PRO A 112 11.49 -5.47 -7.80
CA PRO A 112 10.39 -6.40 -7.60
C PRO A 112 9.45 -5.84 -6.52
N PHE A 113 8.36 -5.17 -6.92
CA PHE A 113 7.32 -4.66 -6.02
C PHE A 113 6.70 -5.78 -5.18
N ALA A 114 6.88 -7.04 -5.59
CA ALA A 114 6.66 -8.24 -4.79
C ALA A 114 7.02 -8.08 -3.33
N VAL A 115 8.24 -7.61 -3.05
CA VAL A 115 8.73 -7.52 -1.67
C VAL A 115 7.97 -6.46 -0.91
N SER A 116 7.84 -5.24 -1.48
CA SER A 116 7.12 -4.14 -0.85
C SER A 116 5.63 -4.46 -0.64
N TYR A 117 5.01 -5.11 -1.62
CA TYR A 117 3.60 -5.50 -1.58
C TYR A 117 3.33 -6.60 -0.57
N LEU A 118 4.19 -7.62 -0.54
CA LEU A 118 4.15 -8.70 0.45
C LEU A 118 4.34 -8.12 1.86
N VAL A 119 5.30 -7.21 2.03
CA VAL A 119 5.56 -6.53 3.29
C VAL A 119 4.32 -5.77 3.76
N LEU A 120 3.65 -4.99 2.89
CA LEU A 120 2.39 -4.32 3.25
C LEU A 120 1.29 -5.31 3.61
N THR A 121 1.13 -6.39 2.83
CA THR A 121 0.11 -7.43 3.04
C THR A 121 0.33 -8.17 4.37
N ILE A 122 1.57 -8.30 4.84
CA ILE A 122 1.91 -8.88 6.15
C ILE A 122 1.76 -7.85 7.28
N ILE A 123 2.16 -6.60 7.06
CA ILE A 123 2.11 -5.56 8.10
C ILE A 123 0.67 -5.22 8.47
N GLN A 124 -0.27 -5.14 7.52
CA GLN A 124 -1.65 -4.73 7.86
C GLN A 124 -2.36 -5.68 8.85
N PRO A 125 -2.32 -7.02 8.70
CA PRO A 125 -2.84 -7.95 9.70
C PRO A 125 -2.17 -7.80 11.07
N ILE A 126 -0.85 -7.65 11.11
CA ILE A 126 -0.11 -7.47 12.38
C ILE A 126 -0.53 -6.16 13.04
N LEU A 127 -0.62 -5.06 12.26
CA LEU A 127 -1.06 -3.76 12.72
C LEU A 127 -2.50 -3.80 13.26
N LEU A 128 -3.40 -4.53 12.60
CA LEU A 128 -4.78 -4.74 13.03
C LEU A 128 -4.84 -5.47 14.38
N ILE A 129 -4.08 -6.56 14.54
CA ILE A 129 -4.05 -7.35 15.79
C ILE A 129 -3.47 -6.50 16.94
N VAL A 130 -2.33 -5.85 16.70
CA VAL A 130 -1.64 -5.04 17.72
C VAL A 130 -2.48 -3.84 18.13
N SER A 131 -3.11 -3.15 17.18
CA SER A 131 -3.94 -1.99 17.47
C SER A 131 -5.23 -2.36 18.22
N ARG A 132 -5.91 -3.47 17.86
CA ARG A 132 -7.06 -3.98 18.62
C ARG A 132 -6.69 -4.30 20.07
N ARG A 133 -5.53 -4.94 20.30
CA ARG A 133 -5.04 -5.21 21.66
C ARG A 133 -4.74 -3.92 22.43
N ALA A 134 -4.14 -2.92 21.77
CA ALA A 134 -3.87 -1.63 22.39
C ALA A 134 -5.17 -0.90 22.77
N VAL A 135 -6.17 -0.87 21.88
CA VAL A 135 -7.47 -0.22 22.15
C VAL A 135 -8.21 -0.87 23.31
N ARG A 136 -8.20 -2.21 23.41
CA ARG A 136 -8.81 -2.92 24.55
C ARG A 136 -8.18 -2.59 25.90
N ARG A 137 -6.91 -2.15 25.93
CA ARG A 137 -6.21 -1.73 27.15
C ARG A 137 -6.43 -0.25 27.50
N MET A 138 -7.03 0.52 26.58
CA MET A 138 -7.28 1.96 26.73
C MET A 138 -8.72 2.28 27.16
N GLY A 139 -9.62 1.29 27.10
CA GLY A 139 -10.96 1.34 27.70
C GLY A 139 -10.91 0.79 29.11
#